data_AF-A0A952WCH8-F1
#
_entry.id   AF-A0A952WCH8-F1
#
_cell.length_a   1.000
_cell.length_b   1.000
_cell.length_c   1.000
_cell.angle_alpha   90.00
_cell.angle_beta   90.00
_cell.angle_gamma   90.00
#
_symmetry.space_group_name_H-M   'P 1'
#
loop_
_entity.id
_entity.type
_entity.pdbx_description
1 polymer ?
#
loop_
_entity_poly.entity_id
_entity_poly.type
_entity_poly.pdbx_seq_one_letter_code
_entity_poly.pdbx_strand_id
1 'polypeptide(L)'
;MNLKLRRESAPATAEGSPSGLAPSIAGWLGVLGTMLPRRQAAAIREELESHLQERVRDLMVGGLAEAEATRRAIAELGEAAELASKYRALSIEPQRRLVMYGLVVAVAGAGLALGVAAVSGGGRQPILDSTKTAVPTGSDLRLSVQPGPHGSLELVVQPPGAGAARTELPIVQDLPIMAEAIKRGSMRVYEVQPAASELDALRAEVDFDRTPMADVLKFIGERAGMPVQVNWSRLADLGLDPKSPVTLKAKSAGMGVILRAINEAIASSSKDDGVDWRATNGVIEVATRSYFDRREVKLVIYELEGIIAARHDTYGEERVKVMEEVIQLIQGFVFPSGWQDNGGDLAKLTVVGDRMFVEAPARFQTQIRWMLDQLPAKMPQ
;
A
#
# COMPACT_ATOMS: atom_id res chain seq x y z
N MET A 1 21.52 -72.98 -36.13
CA MET A 1 22.94 -72.78 -35.75
C MET A 1 23.12 -71.33 -35.33
N ASN A 2 23.81 -71.11 -34.21
CA ASN A 2 24.16 -69.84 -33.54
C ASN A 2 23.14 -69.16 -32.61
N LEU A 3 23.08 -69.74 -31.40
CA LEU A 3 22.93 -69.00 -30.14
C LEU A 3 24.06 -67.97 -29.98
N LYS A 4 23.76 -66.78 -29.42
CA LYS A 4 24.72 -65.98 -28.67
C LYS A 4 24.05 -65.17 -27.55
N LEU A 5 24.03 -65.80 -26.39
CA LEU A 5 24.31 -65.29 -25.04
C LEU A 5 23.99 -63.82 -24.70
N ARG A 6 22.90 -63.70 -23.94
CA ARG A 6 22.53 -62.63 -23.00
C ARG A 6 23.61 -62.49 -21.91
N ARG A 7 24.21 -61.31 -21.76
CA ARG A 7 24.97 -60.91 -20.57
C ARG A 7 24.12 -59.93 -19.78
N GLU A 8 23.65 -60.37 -18.61
CA GLU A 8 23.14 -59.49 -17.54
C GLU A 8 24.26 -58.54 -17.11
N SER A 9 23.96 -57.25 -17.15
CA SER A 9 24.79 -56.22 -16.50
C SER A 9 24.08 -55.84 -15.21
N ALA A 10 24.71 -56.14 -14.08
CA ALA A 10 24.29 -55.72 -12.76
C ALA A 10 24.37 -54.18 -12.64
N PRO A 11 23.45 -53.52 -11.92
CA PRO A 11 23.58 -52.11 -11.63
C PRO A 11 24.68 -51.88 -10.58
N ALA A 12 25.62 -50.99 -10.92
CA ALA A 12 26.63 -50.49 -10.02
C ALA A 12 25.98 -49.72 -8.87
N THR A 13 26.14 -50.22 -7.66
CA THR A 13 25.88 -49.50 -6.40
C THR A 13 26.84 -48.32 -6.31
N ALA A 14 26.31 -47.11 -6.55
CA ALA A 14 27.01 -45.87 -6.28
C ALA A 14 27.10 -45.60 -4.77
N GLU A 15 28.23 -45.01 -4.42
CA GLU A 15 28.84 -44.92 -3.10
C GLU A 15 28.13 -43.94 -2.15
N GLY A 16 28.42 -44.12 -0.86
CA GLY A 16 27.82 -43.43 0.29
C GLY A 16 27.75 -41.91 0.19
N SER A 17 26.51 -41.40 0.23
CA SER A 17 26.21 -40.07 0.76
C SER A 17 26.13 -40.14 2.29
N PRO A 18 26.69 -39.16 3.02
CA PRO A 18 26.75 -39.19 4.47
C PRO A 18 25.33 -39.11 5.08
N SER A 19 24.99 -40.12 5.90
CA SER A 19 23.97 -40.10 6.96
C SER A 19 22.71 -39.29 6.67
N GLY A 20 21.81 -39.88 5.86
CA GLY A 20 20.50 -39.37 5.50
C GLY A 20 19.52 -39.29 6.67
N LEU A 21 19.69 -38.29 7.53
CA LEU A 21 18.58 -37.77 8.33
C LEU A 21 17.66 -37.01 7.37
N ALA A 22 16.41 -37.46 7.26
CA ALA A 22 15.40 -36.74 6.50
C ALA A 22 15.36 -35.28 6.96
N PRO A 23 15.28 -34.29 6.05
CA PRO A 23 15.24 -32.89 6.43
C PRO A 23 14.04 -32.65 7.34
N SER A 24 14.30 -32.19 8.56
CA SER A 24 13.27 -31.86 9.55
C SER A 24 13.11 -30.34 9.67
N ILE A 25 11.90 -29.89 9.99
CA ILE A 25 11.60 -28.48 10.26
C ILE A 25 12.55 -27.93 11.34
N ALA A 26 12.74 -28.69 12.43
CA ALA A 26 13.64 -28.30 13.51
C ALA A 26 15.10 -28.14 13.06
N GLY A 27 15.59 -29.01 12.16
CA GLY A 27 16.94 -28.91 11.60
C GLY A 27 17.10 -27.65 10.75
N TRP A 28 16.14 -27.39 9.85
CA TRP A 28 16.16 -26.21 8.99
C TRP A 28 16.06 -24.90 9.79
N LEU A 29 15.15 -24.83 10.76
CA LEU A 29 15.01 -23.66 11.66
C LEU A 29 16.24 -23.46 12.55
N GLY A 30 16.91 -24.55 12.95
CA GLY A 30 18.17 -24.48 13.68
C GLY A 30 19.24 -23.75 12.87
N VAL A 31 19.41 -24.08 11.59
CA VAL A 31 20.34 -23.41 10.68
C VAL A 31 19.94 -21.94 10.49
N LEU A 32 18.67 -21.66 10.19
CA LEU A 32 18.16 -20.29 10.02
C LEU A 32 18.41 -19.43 11.27
N GLY A 33 18.14 -19.97 12.46
CA GLY A 33 18.30 -19.28 13.73
C GLY A 33 19.73 -18.84 14.01
N THR A 34 20.74 -19.59 13.55
CA THR A 34 22.15 -19.18 13.67
C THR A 34 22.49 -17.93 12.83
N MET A 35 21.68 -17.65 11.81
CA MET A 35 21.88 -16.54 10.88
C MET A 35 21.00 -15.32 11.21
N LEU A 36 20.01 -15.45 12.08
CA LEU A 36 19.13 -14.35 12.48
C LEU A 36 19.69 -13.52 13.66
N PRO A 37 19.29 -12.24 13.81
CA PRO A 37 19.67 -11.44 14.97
C PRO A 37 19.15 -12.05 16.28
N ARG A 38 20.04 -12.21 17.28
CA ARG A 38 19.75 -12.91 18.54
C ARG A 38 18.48 -12.42 19.27
N ARG A 39 18.17 -11.13 19.18
CA ARG A 39 17.01 -10.52 19.86
C ARG A 39 15.65 -10.94 19.27
N GLN A 40 15.60 -11.30 17.99
CA GLN A 40 14.35 -11.61 17.28
C GLN A 40 14.27 -13.07 16.83
N ALA A 41 15.39 -13.80 16.86
CA ALA A 41 15.48 -15.16 16.34
C ALA A 41 14.47 -16.14 16.97
N ALA A 42 14.14 -15.99 18.26
CA ALA A 42 13.17 -16.84 18.93
C ALA A 42 11.74 -16.64 18.39
N ALA A 43 11.29 -15.37 18.31
CA ALA A 43 9.95 -15.03 17.82
C ALA A 43 9.76 -15.43 16.36
N ILE A 44 10.74 -15.10 15.50
CA ILE A 44 10.70 -15.46 14.07
C ILE A 44 10.69 -16.99 13.90
N ARG A 45 11.44 -17.72 14.72
CA ARG A 45 11.47 -19.17 14.67
C ARG A 45 10.12 -19.79 15.03
N GLU A 46 9.48 -19.31 16.09
CA GLU A 46 8.17 -19.80 16.53
C GLU A 46 7.10 -19.59 15.46
N GLU A 47 7.09 -18.42 14.82
CA GLU A 47 6.14 -18.08 13.76
C GLU A 47 6.37 -18.94 12.50
N LEU A 48 7.62 -19.05 12.04
CA LEU A 48 7.96 -19.90 10.89
C LEU A 48 7.71 -21.39 11.16
N GLU A 49 7.93 -21.86 12.39
CA GLU A 49 7.61 -23.22 12.80
C GLU A 49 6.10 -23.48 12.67
N SER A 50 5.27 -22.55 13.17
CA SER A 50 3.81 -22.64 13.06
C SER A 50 3.36 -22.71 11.60
N HIS A 51 3.83 -21.80 10.75
CA HIS A 51 3.49 -21.77 9.32
C HIS A 51 3.96 -23.01 8.55
N LEU A 52 5.17 -23.51 8.84
CA LEU A 52 5.67 -24.73 8.21
C LEU A 52 4.84 -25.95 8.61
N GLN A 53 4.45 -26.07 9.88
CA GLN A 53 3.60 -27.17 10.35
C GLN A 53 2.20 -27.11 9.71
N GLU A 54 1.62 -25.93 9.58
CA GLU A 54 0.35 -25.72 8.88
C GLU A 54 0.47 -26.12 7.40
N ARG A 55 1.54 -25.68 6.72
CA ARG A 55 1.77 -26.03 5.33
C ARG A 55 1.99 -27.53 5.10
N VAL A 56 2.70 -28.20 6.01
CA VAL A 56 2.86 -29.66 5.97
C VAL A 56 1.50 -30.35 6.10
N ARG A 57 0.63 -29.87 7.01
CA ARG A 57 -0.72 -30.41 7.18
C ARG A 57 -1.55 -30.28 5.90
N ASP A 58 -1.51 -29.12 5.25
CA ASP A 58 -2.23 -28.89 3.98
C ASP A 58 -1.76 -29.84 2.87
N LEU A 59 -0.45 -30.02 2.76
CA LEU A 59 0.14 -30.94 1.78
C LEU A 59 -0.24 -32.40 2.07
N MET A 60 -0.32 -32.78 3.35
CA MET A 60 -0.80 -34.12 3.75
C MET A 60 -2.28 -34.33 3.42
N VAL A 61 -3.13 -33.31 3.59
CA VAL A 61 -4.54 -33.35 3.14
C VAL A 61 -4.62 -33.54 1.63
N GLY A 62 -3.66 -32.99 0.87
CA GLY A 62 -3.49 -33.24 -0.57
C GLY A 62 -2.95 -34.63 -0.95
N GLY A 63 -2.73 -35.52 0.02
CA GLY A 63 -2.30 -36.91 -0.19
C GLY A 63 -0.78 -37.12 -0.20
N LEU A 64 0.03 -36.13 0.14
CA LEU A 64 1.48 -36.33 0.29
C LEU A 64 1.81 -37.02 1.62
N ALA A 65 2.79 -37.93 1.59
CA ALA A 65 3.36 -38.49 2.80
C ALA A 65 4.08 -37.39 3.60
N GLU A 66 4.03 -37.44 4.93
CA GLU A 66 4.57 -36.40 5.84
C GLU A 66 6.02 -36.00 5.52
N ALA A 67 6.90 -36.97 5.23
CA ALA A 67 8.29 -36.70 4.88
C ALA A 67 8.44 -35.92 3.56
N GLU A 68 7.56 -36.16 2.58
CA GLU A 68 7.54 -35.44 1.31
C GLU A 68 6.88 -34.07 1.44
N ALA A 69 5.80 -33.99 2.22
CA ALA A 69 5.15 -32.72 2.58
C ALA A 69 6.13 -31.77 3.29
N THR A 70 6.92 -32.30 4.24
CA THR A 70 7.96 -31.54 4.95
C THR A 70 9.04 -31.03 4.01
N ARG A 71 9.56 -31.90 3.12
CA ARG A 71 10.54 -31.48 2.10
C ARG A 71 10.00 -30.37 1.21
N ARG A 72 8.76 -30.53 0.75
CA ARG A 72 8.12 -29.56 -0.15
C ARG A 72 7.84 -28.23 0.54
N ALA A 73 7.35 -28.24 1.78
CA ALA A 73 7.14 -27.02 2.57
C ALA A 73 8.44 -26.25 2.80
N ILE A 74 9.53 -26.96 3.14
CA ILE A 74 10.86 -26.34 3.28
C ILE A 74 11.36 -25.79 1.93
N ALA A 75 11.17 -26.53 0.83
CA ALA A 75 11.60 -26.10 -0.50
C ALA A 75 10.86 -24.85 -0.99
N GLU A 76 9.59 -24.66 -0.61
CA GLU A 76 8.81 -23.45 -0.94
C GLU A 76 9.38 -22.18 -0.31
N LEU A 77 10.03 -22.27 0.86
CA LEU A 77 10.71 -21.14 1.51
C LEU A 77 12.12 -20.85 0.97
N GLY A 78 12.72 -21.79 0.23
CA GLY A 78 14.08 -21.69 -0.28
C GLY A 78 15.17 -22.03 0.74
N GLU A 79 16.41 -21.67 0.44
CA GLU A 79 17.55 -21.94 1.32
C GLU A 79 17.54 -21.02 2.54
N ALA A 80 17.83 -21.57 3.73
CA ALA A 80 17.84 -20.81 4.99
C ALA A 80 18.79 -19.58 4.93
N ALA A 81 19.92 -19.71 4.22
CA ALA A 81 20.86 -18.61 4.04
C ALA A 81 20.30 -17.46 3.19
N GLU A 82 19.52 -17.78 2.15
CA GLU A 82 18.86 -16.80 1.30
C GLU A 82 17.75 -16.08 2.07
N LEU A 83 16.94 -16.81 2.83
CA LEU A 83 15.89 -16.20 3.66
C LEU A 83 16.48 -15.28 4.73
N ALA A 84 17.56 -15.70 5.39
CA ALA A 84 18.27 -14.88 6.36
C ALA A 84 18.87 -13.61 5.75
N SER A 85 19.41 -13.69 4.52
CA SER A 85 19.97 -12.51 3.84
C SER A 85 18.87 -11.50 3.47
N LYS A 86 17.72 -11.97 2.97
CA LYS A 86 16.53 -11.14 2.72
C LYS A 86 16.05 -10.46 4.00
N TYR A 87 15.96 -11.19 5.11
CA TYR A 87 15.57 -10.61 6.39
C TYR A 87 16.56 -9.55 6.87
N ARG A 88 17.87 -9.81 6.74
CA ARG A 88 18.89 -8.82 7.10
C ARG A 88 18.80 -7.56 6.26
N ALA A 89 18.62 -7.69 4.95
CA ALA A 89 18.42 -6.56 4.04
C ALA A 89 17.23 -5.69 4.46
N LEU A 90 16.11 -6.31 4.85
CA LEU A 90 14.92 -5.61 5.35
C LEU A 90 15.13 -4.98 6.75
N SER A 91 16.00 -5.56 7.59
CA SER A 91 16.24 -5.08 8.95
C SER A 91 17.21 -3.90 9.07
N ILE A 92 17.97 -3.60 8.01
CA ILE A 92 18.99 -2.54 8.00
C ILE A 92 18.37 -1.17 7.65
N GLU A 93 17.16 -1.13 7.08
CA GLU A 93 16.43 0.13 6.93
C GLU A 93 15.82 0.60 8.26
N PRO A 94 16.08 1.84 8.70
CA PRO A 94 15.69 2.32 10.04
C PRO A 94 14.18 2.57 10.21
N GLN A 95 13.36 2.27 9.20
CA GLN A 95 11.91 2.29 9.36
C GLN A 95 11.45 0.92 9.85
N ARG A 96 10.97 0.89 11.10
CA ARG A 96 10.34 -0.26 11.80
C ARG A 96 9.10 -0.86 11.08
N ARG A 97 8.91 -0.61 9.79
CA ARG A 97 7.67 -0.78 9.01
C ARG A 97 7.63 -2.04 8.14
N LEU A 98 8.73 -2.75 7.92
CA LEU A 98 8.76 -3.92 7.01
C LEU A 98 8.67 -5.29 7.69
N VAL A 99 8.87 -5.37 9.01
CA VAL A 99 8.77 -6.66 9.74
C VAL A 99 7.33 -7.20 9.71
N MET A 100 6.32 -6.33 9.63
CA MET A 100 4.91 -6.74 9.52
C MET A 100 4.53 -7.27 8.13
N TYR A 101 5.23 -6.84 7.06
CA TYR A 101 4.94 -7.26 5.69
C TYR A 101 5.78 -8.47 5.21
N GLY A 102 6.90 -8.75 5.86
CA GLY A 102 7.81 -9.83 5.46
C GLY A 102 7.22 -11.24 5.53
N LEU A 103 6.27 -11.49 6.44
CA LEU A 103 5.69 -12.82 6.61
C LEU A 103 4.54 -13.14 5.65
N VAL A 104 3.83 -12.12 5.16
CA VAL A 104 2.71 -12.32 4.22
C VAL A 104 3.18 -12.54 2.78
N VAL A 105 4.38 -12.05 2.41
CA VAL A 105 4.90 -12.19 1.03
C VAL A 105 5.63 -13.52 0.78
N ALA A 106 6.11 -14.20 1.82
CA ALA A 106 6.78 -15.50 1.67
C ALA A 106 5.83 -16.67 1.29
N VAL A 107 4.51 -16.49 1.37
CA VAL A 107 3.51 -17.53 1.07
C VAL A 107 2.89 -17.39 -0.32
N ALA A 108 3.22 -16.35 -1.11
CA ALA A 108 2.54 -16.08 -2.39
C ALA A 108 3.44 -15.93 -3.64
N GLY A 109 4.73 -16.30 -3.61
CA GLY A 109 5.65 -15.88 -4.68
C GLY A 109 6.80 -16.82 -5.07
N ALA A 110 6.56 -18.13 -5.23
CA ALA A 110 7.47 -19.02 -5.94
C ALA A 110 6.86 -19.44 -7.28
N GLY A 111 6.94 -18.55 -8.27
CA GLY A 111 6.47 -18.83 -9.61
C GLY A 111 6.72 -17.67 -10.57
N LEU A 112 7.97 -17.49 -11.00
CA LEU A 112 8.38 -17.20 -12.38
C LEU A 112 9.89 -16.93 -12.45
N ALA A 113 10.59 -17.80 -13.18
CA ALA A 113 11.94 -17.57 -13.70
C ALA A 113 11.87 -17.45 -15.23
N LEU A 114 12.91 -16.82 -15.82
CA LEU A 114 13.20 -16.48 -17.23
C LEU A 114 12.79 -15.03 -17.60
N GLY A 115 13.65 -14.13 -18.06
CA GLY A 115 15.08 -14.16 -18.41
C GLY A 115 15.35 -13.20 -19.57
N VAL A 116 16.38 -12.34 -19.50
CA VAL A 116 17.15 -11.86 -20.67
C VAL A 116 18.55 -11.48 -20.19
N ALA A 117 19.54 -12.05 -20.87
CA ALA A 117 20.95 -11.74 -20.74
C ALA A 117 21.35 -10.54 -21.61
N ALA A 118 22.42 -9.86 -21.15
CA ALA A 118 23.45 -9.16 -21.92
C ALA A 118 23.07 -7.96 -22.80
N VAL A 119 23.83 -6.84 -22.66
CA VAL A 119 24.77 -6.33 -23.67
C VAL A 119 25.35 -4.97 -23.26
N SER A 120 26.65 -4.81 -23.54
CA SER A 120 27.49 -3.59 -23.59
C SER A 120 27.90 -2.98 -22.23
N GLY A 121 29.17 -2.83 -21.86
CA GLY A 121 30.40 -2.77 -22.64
C GLY A 121 30.72 -1.33 -23.03
N GLY A 122 31.71 -0.72 -22.38
CA GLY A 122 32.21 0.60 -22.80
C GLY A 122 32.95 1.38 -21.71
N GLY A 123 34.18 0.97 -21.39
CA GLY A 123 35.13 1.85 -20.69
C GLY A 123 35.87 2.74 -21.68
N ARG A 124 35.88 4.06 -21.42
CA ARG A 124 37.04 4.97 -21.52
C ARG A 124 36.58 6.42 -21.31
N GLN A 125 37.12 7.05 -20.27
CA GLN A 125 37.19 8.51 -20.15
C GLN A 125 38.25 9.06 -21.11
N PRO A 126 38.04 10.27 -21.64
CA PRO A 126 39.11 11.23 -21.82
C PRO A 126 38.94 12.42 -20.88
N ILE A 127 40.07 12.79 -20.27
CA ILE A 127 40.33 14.07 -19.62
C ILE A 127 40.34 15.16 -20.70
N LEU A 128 39.68 16.30 -20.44
CA LEU A 128 39.99 17.68 -20.87
C LEU A 128 38.92 18.58 -20.21
N ASP A 129 39.24 19.29 -19.14
CA ASP A 129 39.87 20.61 -19.06
C ASP A 129 38.87 21.79 -19.18
N SER A 130 38.61 22.35 -18.00
CA SER A 130 38.39 23.75 -17.65
C SER A 130 37.81 24.71 -18.69
N THR A 131 36.58 25.16 -18.48
CA THR A 131 36.20 26.58 -18.68
C THR A 131 34.96 26.96 -17.86
N LYS A 132 35.22 27.70 -16.78
CA LYS A 132 34.53 28.92 -16.34
C LYS A 132 33.03 29.05 -16.72
N THR A 133 32.14 28.76 -15.78
CA THR A 133 30.82 29.42 -15.73
C THR A 133 30.46 29.73 -14.28
N ALA A 134 30.26 31.01 -14.00
CA ALA A 134 29.88 31.54 -12.69
C ALA A 134 28.39 31.27 -12.43
N VAL A 135 28.07 30.80 -11.23
CA VAL A 135 26.72 30.70 -10.67
C VAL A 135 26.67 31.62 -9.44
N PRO A 136 25.63 32.45 -9.28
CA PRO A 136 25.53 33.35 -8.13
C PRO A 136 25.08 32.58 -6.89
N THR A 137 25.95 32.52 -5.87
CA THR A 137 25.61 32.04 -4.52
C THR A 137 25.12 33.23 -3.70
N GLY A 138 23.80 33.38 -3.59
CA GLY A 138 23.17 34.38 -2.73
C GLY A 138 22.67 33.75 -1.44
N SER A 139 23.37 34.00 -0.33
CA SER A 139 22.79 33.93 1.03
C SER A 139 23.78 34.52 2.04
N ASP A 140 23.75 35.86 2.17
CA ASP A 140 24.37 36.60 3.27
C ASP A 140 23.48 36.47 4.52
N LEU A 141 23.76 35.48 5.38
CA LEU A 141 23.25 35.44 6.75
C LEU A 141 24.43 35.69 7.69
N ARG A 142 24.42 36.83 8.39
CA ARG A 142 25.39 37.13 9.45
C ARG A 142 24.84 36.65 10.79
N LEU A 143 25.55 35.68 11.38
CA LEU A 143 25.34 35.22 12.75
C LEU A 143 26.22 36.05 13.69
N SER A 144 25.62 36.67 14.70
CA SER A 144 26.36 37.33 15.78
C SER A 144 25.89 36.79 17.12
N VAL A 145 26.84 36.56 18.03
CA VAL A 145 26.57 36.13 19.40
C VAL A 145 26.69 37.36 20.29
N GLN A 146 25.64 37.68 21.04
CA GLN A 146 25.66 38.79 22.01
C GLN A 146 25.36 38.28 23.43
N PRO A 147 25.98 38.90 24.47
CA PRO A 147 25.69 38.58 25.85
C PRO A 147 24.34 39.17 26.27
N GLY A 148 23.43 38.30 26.72
CA GLY A 148 22.14 38.67 27.28
C GLY A 148 22.24 39.19 28.72
N PRO A 149 21.16 39.80 29.26
CA PRO A 149 21.15 40.53 30.53
C PRO A 149 21.41 39.67 31.78
N HIS A 150 21.54 38.35 31.65
CA HIS A 150 21.89 37.42 32.73
C HIS A 150 23.13 36.56 32.41
N GLY A 151 23.98 36.97 31.46
CA GLY A 151 25.22 36.26 31.13
C GLY A 151 25.04 35.05 30.20
N SER A 152 23.84 34.83 29.67
CA SER A 152 23.60 33.85 28.60
C SER A 152 24.03 34.40 27.25
N LEU A 153 24.71 33.60 26.42
CA LEU A 153 25.03 33.97 25.05
C LEU A 153 23.83 33.68 24.15
N GLU A 154 23.30 34.70 23.49
CA GLU A 154 22.16 34.58 22.59
C GLU A 154 22.63 34.72 21.14
N LEU A 155 22.23 33.77 20.29
CA LEU A 155 22.60 33.74 18.88
C LEU A 155 21.55 34.52 18.09
N VAL A 156 21.92 35.70 17.59
CA VAL A 156 21.01 36.58 16.87
C VAL A 156 21.32 36.51 15.37
N VAL A 157 20.33 36.09 14.59
CA VAL A 157 20.36 36.10 13.12
C VAL A 157 19.77 37.42 12.64
N GLN A 158 20.58 38.29 12.02
CA GLN A 158 20.08 39.54 11.44
C GLN A 158 19.73 39.35 9.96
N PRO A 159 18.46 39.54 9.54
CA PRO A 159 18.11 39.61 8.13
C PRO A 159 18.62 40.92 7.51
N PRO A 160 18.97 40.94 6.21
CA PRO A 160 19.45 42.14 5.55
C PRO A 160 18.29 43.11 5.31
N GLY A 161 18.33 44.25 6.02
CA GLY A 161 17.65 45.49 5.65
C GLY A 161 16.13 45.54 5.84
N ALA A 162 15.69 46.02 7.00
CA ALA A 162 14.42 46.74 7.10
C ALA A 162 14.46 47.68 8.32
N GLY A 163 14.36 48.98 8.06
CA GLY A 163 14.22 50.00 9.08
C GLY A 163 12.88 49.90 9.81
N ALA A 164 12.97 50.08 11.12
CA ALA A 164 11.98 50.66 12.02
C ALA A 164 10.48 50.49 11.69
N ALA A 165 9.84 49.51 12.35
CA ALA A 165 8.54 49.70 13.02
C ALA A 165 8.39 48.61 14.09
N ARG A 166 8.24 49.01 15.36
CA ARG A 166 7.86 48.11 16.45
C ARG A 166 6.37 47.85 16.33
N THR A 167 5.99 46.61 16.00
CA THR A 167 4.61 46.15 16.16
C THR A 167 4.57 45.25 17.39
N GLU A 168 3.91 45.74 18.44
CA GLU A 168 3.58 44.95 19.62
C GLU A 168 2.67 43.78 19.20
N LEU A 169 3.05 42.56 19.56
CA LEU A 169 2.24 41.37 19.35
C LEU A 169 1.11 41.33 20.40
N PRO A 170 -0.17 41.19 20.00
CA PRO A 170 -1.24 40.98 20.95
C PRO A 170 -1.17 39.57 21.53
N ILE A 171 -1.41 39.50 22.83
CA ILE A 171 -1.57 38.29 23.64
C ILE A 171 -2.73 37.46 23.07
N VAL A 172 -2.46 36.18 22.82
CA VAL A 172 -3.41 35.16 22.34
C VAL A 172 -4.39 34.82 23.46
N GLN A 173 -5.48 35.57 23.62
CA GLN A 173 -6.60 35.17 24.48
C GLN A 173 -8.01 35.38 23.92
N ASP A 174 -8.20 35.93 22.72
CA ASP A 174 -9.54 36.09 22.16
C ASP A 174 -9.59 35.79 20.65
N LEU A 175 -9.93 34.56 20.30
CA LEU A 175 -10.39 34.22 18.93
C LEU A 175 -11.82 33.69 18.99
N PRO A 176 -12.85 34.55 18.80
CA PRO A 176 -14.26 34.14 18.71
C PRO A 176 -14.63 33.62 17.30
N ILE A 177 -13.67 33.14 16.50
CA ILE A 177 -13.91 32.83 15.08
C ILE A 177 -14.38 31.37 14.84
N MET A 178 -14.26 30.48 15.83
CA MET A 178 -14.65 29.06 15.65
C MET A 178 -15.98 28.67 16.30
N ALA A 179 -16.52 29.46 17.24
CA ALA A 179 -17.75 29.09 17.96
C ALA A 179 -19.03 29.30 17.12
N GLU A 180 -19.04 30.24 16.19
CA GLU A 180 -20.22 30.57 15.39
C GLU A 180 -20.45 29.58 14.22
N ALA A 181 -19.38 28.94 13.73
CA ALA A 181 -19.43 27.99 12.61
C ALA A 181 -20.01 26.63 13.00
N ILE A 182 -19.94 26.26 14.29
CA ILE A 182 -20.52 25.00 14.81
C ILE A 182 -22.03 25.16 15.09
N LYS A 183 -22.52 26.39 15.28
CA LYS A 183 -23.90 26.66 15.70
C LYS A 183 -24.90 26.83 14.54
N ARG A 184 -24.41 27.04 13.31
CA ARG A 184 -25.26 27.05 12.12
C ARG A 184 -25.13 25.69 11.45
N GLY A 185 -26.17 24.87 11.58
CA GLY A 185 -26.34 23.58 10.90
C GLY A 185 -26.36 23.70 9.36
N SER A 186 -25.30 24.24 8.78
CA SER A 186 -24.98 24.20 7.37
C SER A 186 -24.02 23.04 7.14
N MET A 187 -24.46 21.84 7.53
CA MET A 187 -24.02 20.65 6.83
C MET A 187 -24.51 20.85 5.41
N ARG A 188 -23.62 21.30 4.51
CA ARG A 188 -23.88 21.23 3.07
C ARG A 188 -24.22 19.78 2.83
N VAL A 189 -25.50 19.52 2.58
CA VAL A 189 -25.98 18.25 2.07
C VAL A 189 -25.17 18.04 0.81
N TYR A 190 -24.16 17.18 0.90
CA TYR A 190 -23.45 16.72 -0.28
C TYR A 190 -24.53 16.08 -1.14
N GLU A 191 -24.78 16.71 -2.28
CA GLU A 191 -25.65 16.21 -3.32
C GLU A 191 -25.32 14.72 -3.49
N VAL A 192 -26.27 13.89 -3.07
CA VAL A 192 -26.18 12.43 -3.12
C VAL A 192 -25.86 12.11 -4.56
N GLN A 193 -24.67 11.58 -4.85
CA GLN A 193 -24.23 11.22 -6.19
C GLN A 193 -25.29 10.30 -6.83
N PRO A 194 -26.18 10.78 -7.74
CA PRO A 194 -27.34 10.00 -8.17
C PRO A 194 -27.02 9.00 -9.29
N ALA A 195 -25.77 8.90 -9.75
CA ALA A 195 -25.51 8.44 -11.11
C ALA A 195 -25.15 6.95 -11.27
N ALA A 196 -24.71 6.25 -10.21
CA ALA A 196 -24.37 4.83 -10.33
C ALA A 196 -25.61 3.96 -10.62
N SER A 197 -26.75 4.30 -10.00
CA SER A 197 -28.00 3.55 -10.17
C SER A 197 -28.62 3.69 -11.56
N GLU A 198 -28.45 4.85 -12.22
CA GLU A 198 -29.01 5.10 -13.55
C GLU A 198 -28.29 4.28 -14.63
N LEU A 199 -26.97 4.18 -14.53
CA LEU A 199 -26.17 3.34 -15.44
C LEU A 199 -26.40 1.85 -15.22
N ASP A 200 -26.65 1.42 -13.98
CA ASP A 200 -26.94 0.01 -13.68
C ASP A 200 -28.34 -0.45 -14.14
N ALA A 201 -29.27 0.48 -14.33
CA ALA A 201 -30.56 0.21 -14.94
C ALA A 201 -30.42 -0.12 -16.44
N LEU A 202 -29.40 0.40 -17.12
CA LEU A 202 -29.14 0.14 -18.53
C LEU A 202 -28.50 -1.23 -18.73
N ARG A 203 -29.30 -2.15 -19.28
CA ARG A 203 -28.86 -3.51 -19.60
C ARG A 203 -28.42 -3.60 -21.07
N ALA A 204 -27.30 -4.27 -21.29
CA ALA A 204 -26.78 -4.59 -22.61
C ALA A 204 -26.26 -6.03 -22.67
N GLU A 205 -26.42 -6.64 -23.85
CA GLU A 205 -25.64 -7.82 -24.25
C GLU A 205 -24.45 -7.32 -25.05
N VAL A 206 -23.25 -7.73 -24.64
CA VAL A 206 -21.98 -7.33 -25.28
C VAL A 206 -21.13 -8.56 -25.56
N ASP A 207 -20.53 -8.57 -26.74
CA ASP A 207 -19.53 -9.54 -27.17
C ASP A 207 -18.37 -8.75 -27.78
N PHE A 208 -17.46 -8.29 -26.91
CA PHE A 208 -16.22 -7.66 -27.33
C PHE A 208 -15.17 -8.76 -27.51
N ASP A 209 -14.66 -8.90 -28.73
CA ASP A 209 -13.52 -9.76 -29.05
C ASP A 209 -12.35 -8.89 -29.51
N ARG A 210 -11.36 -8.71 -28.61
CA ARG A 210 -10.17 -7.88 -28.84
C ARG A 210 -10.50 -6.49 -29.39
N THR A 211 -11.61 -5.93 -28.94
CA THR A 211 -12.12 -4.64 -29.42
C THR A 211 -11.28 -3.51 -28.82
N PRO A 212 -10.87 -2.49 -29.59
CA PRO A 212 -10.13 -1.35 -29.05
C PRO A 212 -10.87 -0.68 -27.89
N MET A 213 -10.16 -0.36 -26.80
CA MET A 213 -10.75 0.25 -25.61
C MET A 213 -11.51 1.55 -25.92
N ALA A 214 -11.03 2.36 -26.85
CA ALA A 214 -11.72 3.57 -27.27
C ALA A 214 -13.11 3.29 -27.88
N ASP A 215 -13.23 2.22 -28.67
CA ASP A 215 -14.50 1.82 -29.29
C ASP A 215 -15.46 1.25 -28.25
N VAL A 216 -14.94 0.46 -27.29
CA VAL A 216 -15.73 -0.04 -26.15
C VAL A 216 -16.27 1.11 -25.31
N LEU A 217 -15.43 2.09 -24.95
CA LEU A 217 -15.87 3.25 -24.18
C LEU A 217 -16.85 4.12 -24.96
N LYS A 218 -16.65 4.29 -26.27
CA LYS A 218 -17.61 4.99 -27.14
C LYS A 218 -18.97 4.30 -27.14
N PHE A 219 -19.00 2.97 -27.31
CA PHE A 219 -20.22 2.17 -27.25
C PHE A 219 -20.96 2.37 -25.93
N ILE A 220 -20.23 2.40 -24.80
CA ILE A 220 -20.81 2.64 -23.47
C ILE A 220 -21.48 4.02 -23.43
N GLY A 221 -20.81 5.05 -23.95
CA GLY A 221 -21.37 6.41 -24.04
C GLY A 221 -22.64 6.51 -24.88
N GLU A 222 -22.62 5.92 -26.08
CA GLU A 222 -23.77 5.88 -26.97
C GLU A 222 -24.96 5.14 -26.34
N ARG A 223 -24.69 4.03 -25.66
CA ARG A 223 -25.72 3.24 -24.99
C ARG A 223 -26.28 3.94 -23.75
N ALA A 224 -25.43 4.69 -23.04
CA ALA A 224 -25.83 5.49 -21.89
C ALA A 224 -26.52 6.80 -22.26
N GLY A 225 -26.42 7.25 -23.52
CA GLY A 225 -26.86 8.58 -23.93
C GLY A 225 -26.01 9.70 -23.29
N MET A 226 -24.77 9.40 -22.91
CA MET A 226 -23.86 10.31 -22.24
C MET A 226 -22.52 10.38 -22.99
N PRO A 227 -21.97 11.57 -23.28
CA PRO A 227 -20.60 11.68 -23.77
C PRO A 227 -19.60 11.05 -22.79
N VAL A 228 -18.59 10.38 -23.34
CA VAL A 228 -17.51 9.76 -22.56
C VAL A 228 -16.23 10.57 -22.72
N GLN A 229 -15.66 11.01 -21.60
CA GLN A 229 -14.36 11.67 -21.54
C GLN A 229 -13.36 10.72 -20.90
N VAL A 230 -12.25 10.49 -21.59
CA VAL A 230 -11.23 9.53 -21.15
C VAL A 230 -9.92 10.25 -20.93
N ASN A 231 -9.34 10.10 -19.75
CA ASN A 231 -8.04 10.64 -19.42
C ASN A 231 -6.92 9.68 -19.85
N TRP A 232 -6.68 9.59 -21.16
CA TRP A 232 -5.71 8.67 -21.75
C TRP A 232 -4.28 8.86 -21.23
N SER A 233 -3.87 10.08 -20.87
CA SER A 233 -2.52 10.32 -20.34
C SER A 233 -2.31 9.65 -18.98
N ARG A 234 -3.33 9.63 -18.12
CA ARG A 234 -3.28 8.91 -16.83
C ARG A 234 -3.41 7.41 -17.01
N LEU A 235 -4.24 6.96 -17.95
CA LEU A 235 -4.38 5.53 -18.25
C LEU A 235 -3.10 4.93 -18.85
N ALA A 236 -2.30 5.72 -19.57
CA ALA A 236 -1.01 5.31 -20.09
C ALA A 236 -0.02 4.91 -18.99
N ASP A 237 -0.13 5.48 -17.78
CA ASP A 237 0.69 5.09 -16.62
C ASP A 237 0.40 3.63 -16.18
N LEU A 238 -0.78 3.11 -16.51
CA LEU A 238 -1.18 1.71 -16.30
C LEU A 238 -0.88 0.82 -17.51
N GLY A 239 -0.21 1.35 -18.53
CA GLY A 239 0.05 0.65 -19.80
C GLY A 239 -1.18 0.56 -20.70
N LEU A 240 -2.17 1.43 -20.50
CA LEU A 240 -3.42 1.43 -21.27
C LEU A 240 -3.45 2.57 -22.28
N ASP A 241 -3.86 2.25 -23.49
CA ASP A 241 -3.96 3.17 -24.59
C ASP A 241 -5.30 2.96 -25.34
N PRO A 242 -5.69 3.89 -26.22
CA PRO A 242 -6.95 3.81 -26.97
C PRO A 242 -7.15 2.51 -27.76
N LYS A 243 -6.07 1.83 -28.15
CA LYS A 243 -6.03 0.60 -28.94
C LYS A 243 -5.87 -0.65 -28.09
N SER A 244 -5.72 -0.53 -26.77
CA SER A 244 -5.62 -1.68 -25.88
C SER A 244 -6.82 -2.61 -26.10
N PRO A 245 -6.61 -3.91 -26.39
CA PRO A 245 -7.69 -4.81 -26.74
C PRO A 245 -8.47 -5.20 -25.49
N VAL A 246 -9.79 -5.13 -25.59
CA VAL A 246 -10.73 -5.58 -24.56
C VAL A 246 -11.49 -6.78 -25.07
N THR A 247 -11.48 -7.86 -24.29
CA THR A 247 -12.28 -9.05 -24.54
C THR A 247 -13.24 -9.25 -23.39
N LEU A 248 -14.55 -9.20 -23.66
CA LEU A 248 -15.59 -9.34 -22.65
C LEU A 248 -16.87 -9.85 -23.32
N LYS A 249 -17.42 -10.94 -22.77
CA LYS A 249 -18.74 -11.44 -23.13
C LYS A 249 -19.65 -11.32 -21.92
N ALA A 250 -20.75 -10.59 -22.05
CA ALA A 250 -21.73 -10.46 -20.99
C ALA A 250 -23.15 -10.41 -21.56
N LYS A 251 -24.07 -11.14 -20.93
CA LYS A 251 -25.47 -11.20 -21.32
C LYS A 251 -26.31 -10.39 -20.33
N SER A 252 -27.04 -9.39 -20.82
CA SER A 252 -27.93 -8.55 -19.99
C SER A 252 -27.26 -7.97 -18.73
N ALA A 253 -26.00 -7.54 -18.86
CA ALA A 253 -25.27 -6.93 -17.75
C ALA A 253 -25.62 -5.43 -17.64
N GLY A 254 -25.65 -4.90 -16.42
CA GLY A 254 -25.75 -3.46 -16.16
C GLY A 254 -24.46 -2.76 -16.55
N MET A 255 -24.53 -1.49 -16.92
CA MET A 255 -23.35 -0.78 -17.43
C MET A 255 -22.22 -0.67 -16.40
N GLY A 256 -22.54 -0.50 -15.12
CA GLY A 256 -21.55 -0.51 -14.05
C GLY A 256 -20.86 -1.87 -13.88
N VAL A 257 -21.58 -2.97 -14.13
CA VAL A 257 -21.02 -4.33 -14.14
C VAL A 257 -20.08 -4.52 -15.33
N ILE A 258 -20.46 -4.03 -16.52
CA ILE A 258 -19.62 -4.07 -17.72
C ILE A 258 -18.32 -3.29 -17.48
N LEU A 259 -18.40 -2.06 -16.97
CA LEU A 259 -17.23 -1.24 -16.67
C LEU A 259 -16.33 -1.86 -15.61
N ARG A 260 -16.90 -2.50 -14.58
CA ARG A 260 -16.13 -3.24 -13.57
C ARG A 260 -15.42 -4.45 -14.19
N ALA A 261 -16.11 -5.21 -15.03
CA ALA A 261 -15.52 -6.36 -15.71
C ALA A 261 -14.41 -5.95 -16.68
N ILE A 262 -14.56 -4.80 -17.36
CA ILE A 262 -13.49 -4.20 -18.18
C ILE A 262 -12.29 -3.86 -17.29
N ASN A 263 -12.51 -3.20 -16.15
CA ASN A 263 -11.43 -2.90 -15.22
C ASN A 263 -10.72 -4.18 -14.73
N GLU A 264 -11.46 -5.23 -14.38
CA GLU A 264 -10.88 -6.52 -13.96
C GLU A 264 -10.09 -7.22 -15.09
N ALA A 265 -10.61 -7.20 -16.32
CA ALA A 265 -9.94 -7.79 -17.48
C ALA A 265 -8.63 -7.06 -17.84
N ILE A 266 -8.56 -5.77 -17.54
CA ILE A 266 -7.44 -4.91 -17.89
C ILE A 266 -6.41 -4.81 -16.75
N ALA A 267 -6.85 -4.75 -15.48
CA ALA A 267 -6.02 -4.43 -14.30
C ALA A 267 -5.07 -5.54 -13.83
N SER A 268 -4.62 -6.41 -14.74
CA SER A 268 -3.74 -7.55 -14.45
C SER A 268 -2.33 -7.19 -13.96
N SER A 269 -1.89 -5.92 -14.09
CA SER A 269 -0.49 -5.52 -13.88
C SER A 269 -0.23 -4.62 -12.67
N SER A 270 -1.18 -3.79 -12.22
CA SER A 270 -0.98 -2.84 -11.13
C SER A 270 -1.80 -3.22 -9.89
N LYS A 271 -1.12 -3.70 -8.84
CA LYS A 271 -1.76 -4.06 -7.56
C LYS A 271 -2.47 -2.88 -6.88
N ASP A 272 -2.00 -1.65 -7.12
CA ASP A 272 -2.35 -0.51 -6.26
C ASP A 272 -3.18 0.59 -6.94
N ASP A 273 -3.24 0.64 -8.28
CA ASP A 273 -4.05 1.61 -9.02
C ASP A 273 -4.76 0.92 -10.18
N GLY A 274 -6.01 1.30 -10.45
CA GLY A 274 -6.86 0.66 -11.44
C GLY A 274 -7.65 1.69 -12.25
N VAL A 275 -8.38 1.23 -13.26
CA VAL A 275 -9.31 2.08 -14.00
C VAL A 275 -10.58 2.25 -13.18
N ASP A 276 -11.09 3.46 -13.12
CA ASP A 276 -12.37 3.77 -12.49
C ASP A 276 -13.13 4.78 -13.35
N TRP A 277 -14.38 5.05 -13.00
CA TRP A 277 -15.23 5.98 -13.73
C TRP A 277 -16.16 6.76 -12.80
N ARG A 278 -16.59 7.94 -13.26
CA ARG A 278 -17.60 8.77 -12.61
C ARG A 278 -18.61 9.26 -13.63
N ALA A 279 -19.89 9.15 -13.32
CA ALA A 279 -20.94 9.80 -14.08
C ALA A 279 -21.34 11.08 -13.35
N THR A 280 -21.05 12.23 -13.91
CA THR A 280 -21.32 13.53 -13.28
C THR A 280 -21.59 14.57 -14.35
N ASN A 281 -22.59 15.44 -14.13
CA ASN A 281 -22.99 16.50 -15.06
C ASN A 281 -23.31 16.00 -16.49
N GLY A 282 -23.93 14.82 -16.62
CA GLY A 282 -24.28 14.28 -17.93
C GLY A 282 -23.10 13.70 -18.72
N VAL A 283 -21.90 13.61 -18.14
CA VAL A 283 -20.69 13.06 -18.77
C VAL A 283 -20.23 11.82 -17.99
N ILE A 284 -19.76 10.80 -18.69
CA ILE A 284 -19.01 9.68 -18.09
C ILE A 284 -17.53 10.00 -18.22
N GLU A 285 -16.88 10.26 -17.09
CA GLU A 285 -15.43 10.44 -17.01
C GLU A 285 -14.75 9.11 -16.65
N VAL A 286 -13.73 8.73 -17.42
CA VAL A 286 -12.95 7.50 -17.23
C VAL A 286 -11.49 7.88 -17.03
N ALA A 287 -10.90 7.43 -15.91
CA ALA A 287 -9.51 7.75 -15.55
C ALA A 287 -8.96 6.68 -14.59
N THR A 288 -7.75 6.91 -14.06
CA THR A 288 -7.22 6.08 -12.98
C THR A 288 -8.00 6.34 -11.68
N ARG A 289 -8.04 5.35 -10.81
CA ARG A 289 -8.65 5.44 -9.48
C ARG A 289 -7.96 6.51 -8.65
N SER A 290 -6.63 6.56 -8.67
CA SER A 290 -5.83 7.60 -8.00
C SER A 290 -6.18 9.02 -8.46
N TYR A 291 -6.55 9.21 -9.73
CA TYR A 291 -6.99 10.51 -10.26
C TYR A 291 -8.29 10.97 -9.59
N PHE A 292 -9.27 10.09 -9.47
CA PHE A 292 -10.52 10.41 -8.79
C PHE A 292 -10.31 10.62 -7.30
N ASP A 293 -9.47 9.80 -6.65
CA ASP A 293 -9.18 9.94 -5.23
C ASP A 293 -8.68 11.32 -4.85
N ARG A 294 -7.72 11.85 -5.62
CA ARG A 294 -7.16 13.18 -5.39
C ARG A 294 -8.18 14.29 -5.58
N ARG A 295 -9.17 14.11 -6.46
CA ARG A 295 -10.25 15.08 -6.70
C ARG A 295 -11.38 14.98 -5.68
N GLU A 296 -11.56 13.81 -5.09
CA GLU A 296 -12.67 13.49 -4.18
C GLU A 296 -12.24 13.46 -2.69
N VAL A 297 -11.09 14.08 -2.37
CA VAL A 297 -10.64 14.26 -0.99
C VAL A 297 -11.65 15.13 -0.23
N LYS A 298 -12.10 14.64 0.91
CA LYS A 298 -13.02 15.33 1.81
C LYS A 298 -12.47 15.30 3.23
N LEU A 299 -12.66 16.40 3.96
CA LEU A 299 -12.43 16.47 5.40
C LEU A 299 -13.69 16.00 6.14
N VAL A 300 -13.56 14.93 6.91
CA VAL A 300 -14.61 14.39 7.78
C VAL A 300 -14.13 14.41 9.22
N ILE A 301 -15.03 14.77 10.13
CA ILE A 301 -14.78 14.79 11.57
C ILE A 301 -15.48 13.59 12.19
N TYR A 302 -14.72 12.79 12.93
CA TYR A 302 -15.21 11.65 13.70
C TYR A 302 -15.08 11.96 15.19
N GLU A 303 -16.14 11.70 15.95
CA GLU A 303 -16.13 11.83 17.41
C GLU A 303 -15.72 10.49 18.02
N LEU A 304 -14.75 10.52 18.94
CA LEU A 304 -14.18 9.33 19.57
C LEU A 304 -14.59 9.19 21.05
N GLU A 305 -15.34 10.15 21.59
CA GLU A 305 -15.73 10.21 23.01
C GLU A 305 -16.37 8.89 23.49
N GLY A 306 -17.34 8.35 22.74
CA GLY A 306 -18.01 7.11 23.11
C GLY A 306 -17.07 5.89 23.16
N ILE A 307 -16.09 5.82 22.25
CA ILE A 307 -15.10 4.74 22.20
C ILE A 307 -14.12 4.88 23.37
N ILE A 308 -13.64 6.10 23.62
CA ILE A 308 -12.74 6.43 24.73
C ILE A 308 -13.39 6.08 26.08
N ALA A 309 -14.63 6.53 26.28
CA ALA A 309 -15.37 6.27 27.52
C ALA A 309 -15.60 4.77 27.74
N ALA A 310 -15.99 4.03 26.70
CA ALA A 310 -16.21 2.58 26.80
C ALA A 310 -14.93 1.81 27.15
N ARG A 311 -13.80 2.16 26.51
CA ARG A 311 -12.50 1.52 26.78
C ARG A 311 -11.97 1.85 28.16
N HIS A 312 -12.12 3.10 28.61
CA HIS A 312 -11.75 3.51 29.96
C HIS A 312 -12.59 2.76 31.01
N ASP A 313 -13.91 2.73 30.85
CA ASP A 313 -14.80 2.06 31.82
C ASP A 313 -14.56 0.54 31.88
N THR A 314 -14.27 -0.09 30.74
CA THR A 314 -14.11 -1.55 30.64
C THR A 314 -12.71 -2.02 31.05
N TYR A 315 -11.67 -1.29 30.65
CA TYR A 315 -10.28 -1.74 30.73
C TYR A 315 -9.37 -0.80 31.54
N GLY A 316 -9.88 0.35 32.00
CA GLY A 316 -9.06 1.36 32.69
C GLY A 316 -8.01 2.01 31.78
N GLU A 317 -8.22 1.99 30.46
CA GLU A 317 -7.24 2.52 29.51
C GLU A 317 -7.22 4.04 29.48
N GLU A 318 -6.01 4.60 29.43
CA GLU A 318 -5.82 6.03 29.26
C GLU A 318 -6.26 6.47 27.86
N ARG A 319 -6.88 7.65 27.82
CA ARG A 319 -7.37 8.30 26.61
C ARG A 319 -6.33 8.34 25.48
N VAL A 320 -5.08 8.73 25.78
CA VAL A 320 -4.01 8.84 24.78
C VAL A 320 -3.74 7.49 24.13
N LYS A 321 -3.70 6.42 24.92
CA LYS A 321 -3.50 5.06 24.43
C LYS A 321 -4.63 4.62 23.49
N VAL A 322 -5.89 4.85 23.87
CA VAL A 322 -7.05 4.51 23.02
C VAL A 322 -6.98 5.25 21.68
N MET A 323 -6.61 6.53 21.70
CA MET A 323 -6.45 7.32 20.48
C MET A 323 -5.36 6.78 19.57
N GLU A 324 -4.17 6.50 20.11
CA GLU A 324 -3.07 5.94 19.34
C GLU A 324 -3.44 4.59 18.70
N GLU A 325 -4.13 3.72 19.45
CA GLU A 325 -4.61 2.43 18.95
C GLU A 325 -5.64 2.60 17.83
N VAL A 326 -6.60 3.51 17.97
CA VAL A 326 -7.60 3.80 16.92
C VAL A 326 -6.92 4.34 15.65
N ILE A 327 -5.94 5.24 15.79
CA ILE A 327 -5.18 5.78 14.65
C ILE A 327 -4.42 4.65 13.95
N GLN A 328 -3.69 3.83 14.70
CA GLN A 328 -2.93 2.70 14.16
C GLN A 328 -3.84 1.70 13.45
N LEU A 329 -5.02 1.42 14.02
CA LEU A 329 -6.03 0.56 13.38
C LEU A 329 -6.47 1.16 12.04
N ILE A 330 -6.83 2.44 12.00
CA ILE A 330 -7.27 3.10 10.76
C ILE A 330 -6.17 3.07 9.70
N GLN A 331 -4.97 3.50 10.07
CA GLN A 331 -3.85 3.58 9.14
C GLN A 331 -3.34 2.19 8.71
N GLY A 332 -3.52 1.16 9.54
CA GLY A 332 -3.09 -0.21 9.27
C GLY A 332 -4.09 -1.03 8.44
N PHE A 333 -5.39 -0.73 8.50
CA PHE A 333 -6.43 -1.51 7.82
C PHE A 333 -7.07 -0.79 6.62
N VAL A 334 -7.17 0.55 6.65
CA VAL A 334 -7.81 1.32 5.58
C VAL A 334 -6.74 1.83 4.62
N PHE A 335 -6.55 1.15 3.48
CA PHE A 335 -5.60 1.55 2.43
C PHE A 335 -4.23 2.02 2.98
N PRO A 336 -3.42 1.11 3.56
CA PRO A 336 -2.26 1.51 4.36
C PRO A 336 -1.26 2.41 3.64
N SER A 337 -1.03 2.15 2.35
CA SER A 337 -0.13 2.94 1.50
C SER A 337 -0.66 4.33 1.15
N GLY A 338 -1.93 4.64 1.41
CA GLY A 338 -2.55 5.94 1.09
C GLY A 338 -2.28 7.04 2.10
N TRP A 339 -1.87 6.72 3.32
CA TRP A 339 -1.71 7.69 4.42
C TRP A 339 -0.36 8.41 4.37
N GLN A 340 -0.36 9.72 4.60
CA GLN A 340 0.86 10.56 4.69
C GLN A 340 1.85 10.02 5.73
N ASP A 341 1.34 9.61 6.89
CA ASP A 341 2.20 9.03 7.93
C ASP A 341 2.86 7.72 7.45
N ASN A 342 2.24 7.00 6.52
CA ASN A 342 2.77 5.79 5.89
C ASN A 342 3.56 6.06 4.60
N GLY A 343 3.84 7.32 4.27
CA GLY A 343 4.55 7.71 3.05
C GLY A 343 3.68 7.85 1.80
N GLY A 344 2.36 7.68 1.95
CA GLY A 344 1.38 7.99 0.91
C GLY A 344 1.11 9.48 0.79
N ASP A 345 0.19 9.85 -0.10
CA ASP A 345 -0.17 11.24 -0.35
C ASP A 345 -1.68 11.48 -0.53
N LEU A 346 -2.51 10.45 -0.30
CA LEU A 346 -3.95 10.52 -0.51
C LEU A 346 -4.71 10.93 0.75
N ALA A 347 -4.23 10.55 1.92
CA ALA A 347 -4.97 10.69 3.17
C ALA A 347 -4.11 11.26 4.30
N LYS A 348 -4.71 12.12 5.12
CA LYS A 348 -4.12 12.71 6.32
C LYS A 348 -5.10 12.58 7.48
N LEU A 349 -4.54 12.30 8.67
CA LEU A 349 -5.29 12.20 9.91
C LEU A 349 -4.69 13.15 10.94
N THR A 350 -5.52 13.83 11.72
CA THR A 350 -5.07 14.63 12.86
C THR A 350 -6.10 14.53 13.99
N VAL A 351 -5.65 14.48 15.24
CA VAL A 351 -6.52 14.40 16.42
C VAL A 351 -6.39 15.68 17.24
N VAL A 352 -7.52 16.24 17.64
CA VAL A 352 -7.60 17.43 18.51
C VAL A 352 -8.72 17.22 19.51
N GLY A 353 -8.41 17.16 20.81
CA GLY A 353 -9.39 16.74 21.80
C GLY A 353 -9.93 15.36 21.42
N ASP A 354 -11.23 15.11 21.64
CA ASP A 354 -11.87 13.81 21.37
C ASP A 354 -12.38 13.67 19.93
N ARG A 355 -11.83 14.49 19.03
CA ARG A 355 -12.21 14.55 17.63
C ARG A 355 -11.04 14.20 16.73
N MET A 356 -11.33 13.34 15.77
CA MET A 356 -10.41 12.93 14.73
C MET A 356 -10.84 13.56 13.40
N PHE A 357 -9.92 14.31 12.82
CA PHE A 357 -10.07 15.00 11.54
C PHE A 357 -9.38 14.16 10.48
N VAL A 358 -10.15 13.68 9.51
CA VAL A 358 -9.66 12.82 8.43
C VAL A 358 -9.89 13.52 7.09
N GLU A 359 -8.80 13.90 6.43
CA GLU A 359 -8.81 14.38 5.06
C GLU A 359 -8.42 13.21 4.15
N ALA A 360 -9.39 12.63 3.44
CA ALA A 360 -9.19 11.43 2.62
C ALA A 360 -10.26 11.29 1.53
N PRO A 361 -10.02 10.47 0.47
CA PRO A 361 -11.01 10.17 -0.55
C PRO A 361 -12.29 9.55 0.03
N ALA A 362 -13.44 9.74 -0.64
CA ALA A 362 -14.73 9.26 -0.16
C ALA A 362 -14.76 7.76 0.23
N ARG A 363 -14.05 6.90 -0.51
CA ARG A 363 -13.99 5.46 -0.19
C ARG A 363 -13.26 5.15 1.13
N PHE A 364 -12.27 5.95 1.50
CA PHE A 364 -11.57 5.81 2.78
C PHE A 364 -12.56 6.11 3.91
N GLN A 365 -13.33 7.20 3.76
CA GLN A 365 -14.31 7.64 4.76
C GLN A 365 -15.38 6.58 5.04
N THR A 366 -15.85 5.87 4.01
CA THR A 366 -16.80 4.75 4.17
C THR A 366 -16.21 3.62 5.01
N GLN A 367 -14.96 3.21 4.74
CA GLN A 367 -14.30 2.15 5.50
C GLN A 367 -13.95 2.57 6.93
N ILE A 368 -13.49 3.81 7.12
CA ILE A 368 -13.20 4.38 8.44
C ILE A 368 -14.46 4.40 9.29
N ARG A 369 -15.58 4.88 8.74
CA ARG A 369 -16.87 4.88 9.44
C ARG A 369 -17.26 3.47 9.85
N TRP A 370 -17.28 2.54 8.89
CA TRP A 370 -17.63 1.15 9.17
C TRP A 370 -16.77 0.56 10.30
N MET A 371 -15.47 0.85 10.30
CA MET A 371 -14.54 0.33 11.30
C MET A 371 -14.74 0.97 12.67
N LEU A 372 -14.97 2.29 12.74
CA LEU A 372 -15.31 2.97 13.98
C LEU A 372 -16.62 2.46 14.57
N ASP A 373 -17.61 2.12 13.72
CA ASP A 373 -18.88 1.52 14.15
C ASP A 373 -18.70 0.10 14.74
N GLN A 374 -17.58 -0.59 14.47
CA GLN A 374 -17.26 -1.89 15.08
C GLN A 374 -16.63 -1.76 16.48
N LEU A 375 -16.14 -0.57 16.85
CA LEU A 375 -15.50 -0.38 18.14
C LEU A 375 -16.55 -0.20 19.23
N PRO A 376 -16.34 -0.77 20.44
CA PRO A 376 -17.29 -0.61 21.54
C PRO A 376 -17.39 0.88 21.87
N ALA A 377 -18.59 1.43 21.73
CA ALA A 377 -18.89 2.82 22.05
C ALA A 377 -20.01 2.87 23.10
N LYS A 378 -19.80 3.68 24.13
CA LYS A 378 -20.85 3.99 25.11
C LYS A 378 -21.85 4.90 24.41
N MET A 379 -23.12 4.49 24.37
CA MET A 379 -24.16 5.37 23.83
C MET A 379 -24.27 6.61 24.71
N PRO A 380 -24.36 7.82 24.13
CA PRO A 380 -24.66 9.01 24.91
C PRO A 380 -26.00 8.80 25.63
N GLN A 381 -26.03 9.05 26.94
CA GLN A 381 -27.23 8.94 27.78
C GLN A 381 -28.18 10.10 27.57
#